data_AF-A0A377LRJ6-F1
#
_entry.id   AF-A0A377LRJ6-F1
#
_cell.length_a   1.000
_cell.length_b   1.000
_cell.length_c   1.000
_cell.angle_alpha   90.00
_cell.angle_beta   90.00
_cell.angle_gamma   90.00
#
_symmetry.space_group_name_H-M   'P 1'
#
loop_
_entity.id
_entity.type
_entity.pdbx_description
1 polymer ?
#
loop_
_entity_poly.entity_id
_entity_poly.type
_entity_poly.pdbx_seq_one_letter_code
_entity_poly.pdbx_strand_id
1 'polypeptide(L)' 'MATEQSAITRATFDEVILPIYAPAEFIPVKGKGSRVWDQQGKEYVDFAGGLR' A
#
# COMPACT_ATOMS: atom_id res chain seq x y z
N MET A 1 9.72 -9.98 -23.13
CA MET A 1 10.48 -8.85 -22.55
C MET A 1 9.89 -8.59 -21.18
N ALA A 2 10.69 -8.65 -20.11
CA ALA A 2 10.21 -8.26 -18.79
C ALA A 2 10.07 -6.74 -18.78
N THR A 3 8.89 -6.23 -18.46
CA THR A 3 8.67 -4.80 -18.24
C THR A 3 9.47 -4.39 -17.01
N GLU A 4 10.42 -3.47 -17.16
CA GLU A 4 11.08 -2.81 -16.03
C GLU A 4 10.00 -2.01 -15.29
N GLN A 5 9.51 -2.56 -14.17
CA GLN A 5 8.53 -1.90 -13.33
C GLN A 5 9.28 -0.89 -12.45
N SER A 6 9.12 0.40 -12.74
CA SER A 6 9.60 1.47 -11.86
C SER A 6 9.10 1.25 -10.43
N ALA A 7 9.93 1.57 -9.43
CA ALA A 7 9.58 1.40 -8.03
C ALA A 7 8.34 2.23 -7.68
N ILE A 8 7.26 1.57 -7.26
CA ILE A 8 6.02 2.22 -6.85
C ILE A 8 6.20 2.76 -5.43
N THR A 9 5.97 4.06 -5.25
CA THR A 9 6.10 4.75 -3.95
C THR A 9 4.79 5.43 -3.55
N ARG A 10 4.73 5.94 -2.32
CA ARG A 10 3.58 6.74 -1.86
C ARG A 10 3.34 7.98 -2.73
N ALA A 11 4.39 8.61 -3.25
CA ALA A 11 4.27 9.77 -4.13
C ALA A 11 3.57 9.45 -5.45
N THR A 12 3.73 8.21 -5.95
CA THR A 12 3.04 7.74 -7.17
C THR A 12 1.53 7.81 -7.03
N PHE A 13 0.98 7.68 -5.81
CA PHE A 13 -0.45 7.84 -5.58
C PHE A 13 -0.93 9.26 -5.90
N ASP A 14 -0.17 10.27 -5.48
CA ASP A 14 -0.54 11.68 -5.67
C ASP A 14 -0.48 12.10 -7.14
N GLU A 15 0.36 11.43 -7.94
CA GLU A 15 0.52 11.68 -9.37
C GLU A 15 -0.60 11.03 -10.22
N VAL A 16 -1.19 9.92 -9.74
CA VAL A 16 -2.07 9.07 -10.56
C VAL A 16 -3.52 9.08 -10.09
N ILE A 17 -3.77 9.28 -8.79
CA ILE A 17 -5.10 9.18 -8.19
C ILE A 17 -5.64 10.57 -7.88
N LEU A 18 -6.92 10.78 -8.17
CA LEU A 18 -7.62 12.02 -7.80
C LEU A 18 -7.55 12.23 -6.28
N PRO A 19 -7.42 13.47 -5.78
CA PRO A 19 -7.19 13.77 -4.38
C PRO A 19 -8.47 13.69 -3.52
N ILE A 20 -9.21 12.59 -3.64
CA ILE A 20 -10.42 12.28 -2.85
C ILE A 20 -10.15 11.29 -1.71
N TYR A 21 -8.95 10.70 -1.67
CA TYR A 21 -8.49 9.84 -0.58
C TYR A 21 -7.21 10.40 0.04
N ALA A 22 -7.04 10.19 1.34
CA ALA A 22 -5.81 10.46 2.08
C ALA A 22 -5.24 9.12 2.61
N PRO A 23 -4.56 8.33 1.76
CA PRO A 23 -4.05 7.03 2.16
C PRO A 23 -2.89 7.17 3.16
N ALA A 24 -2.64 6.10 3.91
CA ALA A 24 -1.50 6.04 4.83
C ALA A 24 -0.16 6.14 4.08
N GLU A 25 0.89 6.54 4.80
CA GLU A 25 2.25 6.67 4.26
C GLU A 25 2.87 5.33 3.81
N PHE A 26 2.38 4.22 4.33
CA PHE A 26 2.85 2.87 3.97
C PHE A 26 1.88 2.18 3.01
N ILE A 27 2.43 1.33 2.14
CA ILE A 27 1.67 0.59 1.12
C ILE A 27 1.66 -0.90 1.51
N PRO A 28 0.50 -1.48 1.89
CA PRO A 28 0.36 -2.92 2.10
C PRO A 28 0.59 -3.70 0.80
N VAL A 29 1.40 -4.76 0.86
CA VAL A 29 1.70 -5.64 -0.30
C VAL A 29 1.31 -7.09 -0.08
N LYS A 30 1.05 -7.49 1.17
CA LYS A 30 0.66 -8.86 1.53
C LYS A 30 -0.30 -8.85 2.72
N GLY A 31 -1.23 -9.80 2.73
CA GLY A 31 -2.12 -10.06 3.86
C GLY A 31 -2.25 -11.55 4.17
N LYS A 32 -2.48 -11.90 5.43
CA LYS A 32 -2.77 -13.26 5.90
C LYS A 32 -3.59 -13.20 7.20
N GLY A 33 -4.85 -13.60 7.14
CA GLY A 33 -5.78 -13.39 8.25
C GLY A 33 -5.89 -11.91 8.58
N SER A 34 -5.86 -11.54 9.85
CA SER A 34 -5.87 -10.14 10.32
C SER A 34 -4.46 -9.52 10.41
N ARG A 35 -3.51 -9.96 9.59
CA ARG A 35 -2.15 -9.40 9.52
C ARG A 35 -1.84 -8.94 8.11
N VAL A 36 -1.22 -7.77 7.99
CA VAL A 36 -0.78 -7.17 6.72
C VAL A 36 0.68 -6.74 6.81
N TRP A 37 1.38 -6.78 5.68
CA TRP A 37 2.78 -6.37 5.56
C TRP A 37 2.93 -5.29 4.50
N ASP A 38 3.75 -4.28 4.77
CA ASP A 38 4.08 -3.24 3.80
C ASP A 38 5.28 -3.60 2.91
N GLN A 39 5.61 -2.73 1.94
CA GLN A 39 6.75 -2.88 1.03
C GLN A 39 8.10 -3.06 1.75
N GLN A 40 8.24 -2.59 2.99
CA GLN A 40 9.47 -2.71 3.80
C GLN A 40 9.45 -3.97 4.67
N GLY A 41 8.39 -4.79 4.58
CA GLY A 41 8.21 -6.01 5.36
C GLY A 41 7.72 -5.77 6.78
N LYS A 42 7.33 -4.53 7.14
CA LYS A 42 6.78 -4.25 8.46
C LYS A 42 5.38 -4.82 8.57
N GLU A 43 5.13 -5.52 9.68
CA GLU A 43 3.87 -6.18 9.97
C GLU A 43 2.93 -5.28 10.77
N TYR A 44 1.65 -5.36 10.43
CA TYR A 44 0.55 -4.69 11.12
C TYR A 44 -0.57 -5.69 11.40
N VAL A 45 -1.24 -5.54 12.54
CA VAL A 45 -2.50 -6.22 12.80
C VAL A 45 -3.63 -5.35 12.25
N ASP A 46 -4.43 -5.90 11.34
CA ASP A 46 -5.51 -5.20 10.67
C ASP A 46 -6.81 -5.31 11.48
N PHE A 47 -7.15 -4.22 12.17
CA PHE A 47 -8.46 -4.02 12.79
C PHE A 47 -9.39 -3.13 11.96
N ALA A 48 -8.91 -2.57 10.85
CA ALA A 48 -9.71 -1.77 9.94
C ALA A 48 -10.56 -2.67 9.02
N GLY A 49 -10.05 -3.86 8.68
CA GLY A 49 -10.79 -4.82 7.85
C GLY A 49 -11.07 -4.30 6.44
N GLY A 50 -10.21 -3.42 5.93
CA GLY A 50 -10.35 -2.77 4.63
C GLY A 50 -11.20 -1.50 4.60
N LEU A 51 -11.76 -1.07 5.74
CA LEU A 51 -12.46 0.21 5.87
C LEU A 51 -11.87 1.01 7.02
N ARG A 52 -11.57 2.29 6.77
CA ARG A 52 -11.23 3.27 7.81
C ARG A 52 -12.45 4.13 8.09
#